data_AF-A0A943THN8-F1
#
_entry.id   AF-A0A943THN8-F1
#
_cell.length_a   1.000
_cell.length_b   1.000
_cell.length_c   1.000
_cell.angle_alpha   90.00
_cell.angle_beta   90.00
_cell.angle_gamma   90.00
#
_symmetry.space_group_name_H-M   'P 1'
#
loop_
_entity.id
_entity.type
_entity.pdbx_description
1 polymer ?
#
loop_
_entity_poly.entity_id
_entity_poly.type
_entity_poly.pdbx_seq_one_letter_code
_entity_poly.pdbx_strand_id
1 'polypeptide(L)'
;MKKRIALALSMILMVLLLGACGTDPTTVDYNGHSYEDLQSESDNNVTMVQQLAAMFEENSLTVDTVTQDIVDALANNYGVTQAQIEAAGKWMDVTDEFGAFEKVKDNSFEVTKSGKTLTTDVTLKFEKKNVDFQVVYDYYSMDITGITVEPIYSLGEKMSKAALNTVISMAVVFAVLILISLLISCFKIFPYLEKKKAAKAATAVAGNAQEQTTETVTVDEPQVADDTELVAVIAAAIAASTGTSTSDFVVRSINRR
;
A
#
# COMPACT_ATOMS: atom_id res chain seq x y z
N MET A 1 44.91 20.46 -8.39
CA MET A 1 43.76 21.12 -9.04
C MET A 1 43.55 20.66 -10.49
N LYS A 2 44.57 20.62 -11.35
CA LYS A 2 44.46 20.17 -12.76
C LYS A 2 43.81 18.78 -12.96
N LYS A 3 44.12 17.79 -12.11
CA LYS A 3 43.54 16.43 -12.19
C LYS A 3 42.03 16.36 -11.85
N ARG A 4 41.55 17.22 -10.94
CA ARG A 4 40.12 17.27 -10.55
C ARG A 4 39.28 18.01 -11.61
N ILE A 5 39.86 19.04 -12.24
CA ILE A 5 39.24 19.77 -13.35
C ILE A 5 39.16 18.88 -14.60
N ALA A 6 40.20 18.09 -14.88
CA ALA A 6 40.19 17.13 -15.99
C ALA A 6 39.12 16.03 -15.81
N LEU A 7 38.92 15.53 -14.58
CA LEU A 7 37.86 14.57 -14.28
C LEU A 7 36.46 15.18 -14.43
N ALA A 8 36.24 16.41 -13.96
CA ALA A 8 34.96 17.10 -14.12
C ALA A 8 34.64 17.37 -15.60
N LEU A 9 35.63 17.78 -16.40
CA LEU A 9 35.48 17.97 -17.85
C LEU A 9 35.24 16.64 -18.59
N SER A 10 35.90 15.57 -18.20
CA SER A 10 35.64 14.23 -18.77
C SER A 10 34.24 13.75 -18.47
N MET A 11 33.72 14.03 -17.26
CA MET A 11 32.36 13.65 -16.88
C MET A 11 31.32 14.47 -17.65
N ILE A 12 31.55 15.77 -17.81
CA ILE A 12 30.71 16.65 -18.65
C ILE A 12 30.76 16.21 -20.12
N LEU A 13 31.92 15.83 -20.64
CA LEU A 13 32.07 15.34 -22.01
C LEU A 13 31.35 14.01 -22.22
N MET A 14 31.40 13.08 -21.25
CA MET A 14 30.62 11.84 -21.30
C MET A 14 29.10 12.11 -21.27
N VAL A 15 28.66 13.11 -20.50
CA VAL A 15 27.25 13.54 -20.48
C VAL A 15 26.83 14.19 -21.80
N LEU A 16 27.71 14.96 -22.44
CA LEU A 16 27.42 15.61 -23.73
C LEU A 16 27.47 14.65 -24.92
N LEU A 17 28.31 13.61 -24.87
CA LEU A 17 28.40 12.58 -25.92
C LEU A 17 27.20 11.61 -25.91
N LEU A 18 26.41 11.58 -24.83
CA LEU A 18 25.16 10.80 -24.76
C LEU A 18 23.99 11.47 -25.50
N GLY A 19 24.08 12.77 -25.81
CA GLY A 19 22.96 13.55 -26.37
C GLY A 19 22.93 13.69 -27.89
N ALA A 20 23.88 13.12 -28.64
CA ALA A 20 24.17 13.53 -30.01
C ALA A 20 23.87 12.49 -31.13
N CYS A 21 23.19 11.39 -30.85
CA CYS A 21 22.78 10.42 -31.87
C CYS A 21 21.28 10.12 -31.81
N GLY A 22 20.46 11.12 -32.12
CA GLY A 22 19.07 10.91 -32.49
C GLY A 22 18.92 11.12 -33.99
N THR A 23 18.53 10.10 -34.74
CA THR A 23 17.94 10.29 -36.07
C THR A 23 16.64 11.07 -35.92
N ASP A 24 16.37 12.00 -36.83
CA ASP A 24 15.11 12.74 -36.85
C ASP A 24 13.95 11.74 -36.96
N PRO A 25 13.06 11.65 -35.95
CA PRO A 25 11.99 10.66 -35.92
C PRO A 25 11.03 10.79 -37.11
N THR A 26 10.91 11.98 -37.71
CA THR A 26 10.05 12.21 -38.88
C THR A 26 10.56 11.53 -40.15
N THR A 27 11.83 11.12 -40.17
CA THR A 27 12.48 10.47 -41.32
C THR A 27 12.66 8.96 -41.16
N VAL A 28 12.24 8.41 -40.03
CA VAL A 28 12.40 6.99 -39.69
C VAL A 28 11.20 6.20 -40.21
N ASP A 29 11.47 5.03 -40.81
CA ASP A 29 10.45 4.01 -41.06
C ASP A 29 10.28 3.13 -39.82
N TYR A 30 9.06 3.07 -39.30
CA TYR A 30 8.69 2.30 -38.11
C TYR A 30 7.95 1.03 -38.53
N ASN A 31 8.71 0.05 -39.03
CA ASN A 31 8.18 -1.24 -39.49
C ASN A 31 7.11 -1.07 -40.59
N GLY A 32 7.38 -0.20 -41.57
CA GLY A 32 6.44 0.12 -42.66
C GLY A 32 5.46 1.26 -42.38
N HIS A 33 5.49 1.85 -41.17
CA HIS A 33 4.69 3.03 -40.83
C HIS A 33 5.58 4.29 -40.81
N SER A 34 5.11 5.36 -41.44
CA SER A 34 5.75 6.67 -41.31
C SER A 34 5.37 7.35 -39.99
N TYR A 35 6.10 8.41 -39.64
CA TYR A 35 5.76 9.25 -38.49
C TYR A 35 4.34 9.84 -38.61
N GLU A 36 3.93 10.26 -39.81
CA GLU A 36 2.59 10.81 -40.06
C GLU A 36 1.50 9.74 -39.95
N ASP A 37 1.78 8.50 -40.38
CA ASP A 37 0.84 7.38 -40.22
C ASP A 37 0.58 7.09 -38.74
N LEU A 38 1.65 7.01 -37.94
CA LEU A 38 1.54 6.78 -36.49
C LEU A 38 0.85 7.94 -35.77
N GLN A 39 1.06 9.18 -36.24
CA GLN A 39 0.36 10.34 -35.71
C GLN A 39 -1.14 10.24 -35.98
N SER A 40 -1.53 9.95 -37.23
CA SER A 40 -2.94 9.76 -37.57
C SER A 40 -3.56 8.59 -36.82
N GLU A 41 -2.82 7.52 -36.60
CA GLU A 41 -3.28 6.36 -35.84
C GLU A 41 -3.47 6.70 -34.35
N SER A 42 -2.56 7.49 -33.77
CA SER A 42 -2.71 8.00 -32.40
C SER A 42 -3.97 8.88 -32.27
N ASP A 43 -4.20 9.81 -33.20
CA ASP A 43 -5.41 10.65 -33.23
C ASP A 43 -6.71 9.82 -33.36
N ASN A 44 -6.68 8.75 -34.17
CA ASN A 44 -7.77 7.81 -34.29
C ASN A 44 -8.01 7.05 -32.98
N ASN A 45 -6.94 6.60 -32.32
CA ASN A 45 -7.02 5.93 -31.02
C ASN A 45 -7.60 6.84 -29.93
N VAL A 46 -7.19 8.12 -29.88
CA VAL A 46 -7.76 9.13 -28.98
C VAL A 46 -9.27 9.25 -29.23
N THR A 47 -9.68 9.39 -30.49
CA THR A 47 -11.09 9.55 -30.87
C THR A 47 -11.92 8.32 -30.47
N MET A 48 -11.40 7.12 -30.71
CA MET A 48 -12.05 5.86 -30.36
C MET A 48 -12.18 5.71 -28.84
N VAL A 49 -11.13 5.98 -28.06
CA VAL A 49 -11.18 5.92 -26.59
C VAL A 49 -12.18 6.94 -26.04
N GLN A 50 -12.21 8.15 -26.60
CA GLN A 50 -13.18 9.18 -26.24
C GLN A 50 -14.63 8.71 -26.51
N GLN A 51 -14.89 8.10 -27.67
CA GLN A 51 -16.22 7.57 -28.00
C GLN A 51 -16.63 6.41 -27.11
N LEU A 52 -15.69 5.51 -26.78
CA LEU A 52 -15.94 4.40 -25.87
C LEU A 52 -16.24 4.90 -24.45
N ALA A 53 -15.50 5.90 -23.97
CA ALA A 53 -15.76 6.55 -22.69
C ALA A 53 -17.15 7.22 -22.65
N ALA A 54 -17.54 7.92 -23.71
CA ALA A 54 -18.87 8.51 -23.81
C ALA A 54 -19.99 7.45 -23.82
N MET A 55 -19.77 6.33 -24.51
CA MET A 55 -20.72 5.19 -24.49
C MET A 55 -20.84 4.60 -23.08
N PHE A 56 -19.72 4.46 -22.37
CA PHE A 56 -19.72 3.95 -21.00
C PHE A 56 -20.48 4.90 -20.07
N GLU A 57 -20.23 6.21 -20.16
CA GLU A 57 -20.94 7.23 -19.40
C GLU A 57 -22.46 7.19 -19.68
N GLU A 58 -22.88 7.16 -20.94
CA GLU A 58 -24.29 7.11 -21.34
C GLU A 58 -25.02 5.87 -20.78
N ASN A 59 -24.32 4.74 -20.71
CA ASN A 59 -24.88 3.48 -20.22
C ASN A 59 -24.59 3.22 -18.74
N SER A 60 -24.03 4.21 -18.01
CA SER A 60 -23.63 4.07 -16.61
C SER A 60 -22.70 2.87 -16.35
N LEU A 61 -21.82 2.60 -17.31
CA LEU A 61 -20.80 1.55 -17.24
C LEU A 61 -19.48 2.13 -16.71
N THR A 62 -18.76 1.29 -16.00
CA THR A 62 -17.37 1.50 -15.56
C THR A 62 -16.59 0.23 -15.89
N VAL A 63 -15.26 0.30 -15.85
CA VAL A 63 -14.41 -0.89 -16.07
C VAL A 63 -14.79 -2.03 -15.12
N ASP A 64 -15.21 -1.71 -13.89
CA ASP A 64 -15.62 -2.71 -12.88
C ASP A 64 -17.01 -3.31 -13.12
N THR A 65 -17.89 -2.61 -13.83
CA THR A 65 -19.26 -3.09 -14.12
C THR A 65 -19.38 -3.73 -15.50
N VAL A 66 -18.40 -3.53 -16.37
CA VAL A 66 -18.32 -4.18 -17.68
C VAL A 66 -17.98 -5.66 -17.47
N THR A 67 -18.98 -6.51 -17.67
CA THR A 67 -18.86 -7.96 -17.51
C THR A 67 -18.16 -8.60 -18.71
N GLN A 68 -17.62 -9.81 -18.54
CA GLN A 68 -16.86 -10.48 -19.60
C GLN A 68 -17.67 -10.71 -20.88
N ASP A 69 -18.97 -10.93 -20.78
CA ASP A 69 -19.87 -11.04 -21.94
C ASP A 69 -19.98 -9.72 -22.73
N ILE A 70 -19.94 -8.57 -22.04
CA ILE A 70 -19.87 -7.25 -22.69
C ILE A 70 -18.50 -7.07 -23.33
N VAL A 71 -17.41 -7.43 -22.65
CA VAL A 71 -16.05 -7.39 -23.21
C VAL A 71 -15.98 -8.23 -24.49
N ASP A 72 -16.47 -9.47 -24.45
CA ASP A 72 -16.48 -10.38 -25.59
C ASP A 72 -17.36 -9.84 -26.73
N ALA A 73 -18.51 -9.23 -26.42
CA ALA A 73 -19.37 -8.60 -27.42
C ALA A 73 -18.70 -7.37 -28.06
N LEU A 74 -18.01 -6.54 -27.28
CA LEU A 74 -17.26 -5.39 -27.77
C LEU A 74 -16.08 -5.82 -28.66
N ALA A 75 -15.36 -6.86 -28.25
CA ALA A 75 -14.27 -7.43 -29.03
C ALA A 75 -14.76 -8.04 -30.35
N ASN A 76 -15.79 -8.89 -30.31
CA ASN A 76 -16.25 -9.60 -31.50
C ASN A 76 -17.02 -8.72 -32.50
N ASN A 77 -17.79 -7.74 -32.03
CA ASN A 77 -18.63 -6.91 -32.90
C ASN A 77 -17.92 -5.62 -33.35
N TYR A 78 -17.05 -5.07 -32.51
CA TYR A 78 -16.44 -3.75 -32.73
C TYR A 78 -14.92 -3.77 -32.72
N GLY A 79 -14.29 -4.93 -32.50
CA GLY A 79 -12.83 -5.04 -32.46
C GLY A 79 -12.20 -4.36 -31.24
N VAL A 80 -12.99 -4.05 -30.21
CA VAL A 80 -12.52 -3.32 -29.03
C VAL A 80 -11.65 -4.23 -28.16
N THR A 81 -10.46 -3.75 -27.81
CA THR A 81 -9.52 -4.50 -26.97
C THR A 81 -9.69 -4.15 -25.49
N GLN A 82 -9.20 -5.04 -24.61
CA GLN A 82 -9.17 -4.78 -23.17
C GLN A 82 -8.42 -3.48 -22.82
N ALA A 83 -7.31 -3.20 -23.51
CA ALA A 83 -6.55 -1.97 -23.32
C ALA A 83 -7.38 -0.71 -23.63
N GLN A 84 -8.27 -0.78 -24.63
CA GLN A 84 -9.16 0.33 -24.98
C GLN A 84 -10.27 0.52 -23.94
N ILE A 85 -10.80 -0.56 -23.38
CA ILE A 85 -11.78 -0.52 -22.28
C ILE A 85 -11.17 0.12 -21.03
N GLU A 86 -9.95 -0.29 -20.66
CA GLU A 86 -9.23 0.29 -19.53
C GLU A 86 -8.88 1.77 -19.76
N ALA A 87 -8.44 2.12 -20.96
CA ALA A 87 -8.18 3.50 -21.36
C ALA A 87 -9.46 4.36 -21.33
N ALA A 88 -10.61 3.83 -21.73
CA ALA A 88 -11.89 4.53 -21.64
C ALA A 88 -12.29 4.79 -20.19
N GLY A 89 -12.09 3.82 -19.29
CA GLY A 89 -12.27 4.04 -17.85
C GLY A 89 -11.36 5.14 -17.30
N LYS A 90 -10.07 5.11 -17.67
CA LYS A 90 -9.13 6.16 -17.28
C LYS A 90 -9.47 7.52 -17.88
N TRP A 91 -10.00 7.54 -19.10
CA TRP A 91 -10.52 8.76 -19.74
C TRP A 91 -11.67 9.37 -18.93
N MET A 92 -12.61 8.55 -18.45
CA MET A 92 -13.69 9.00 -17.56
C MET A 92 -13.12 9.56 -16.25
N ASP A 93 -12.19 8.85 -15.60
CA ASP A 93 -11.53 9.31 -14.37
C ASP A 93 -10.88 10.70 -14.55
N VAL A 94 -10.13 10.90 -15.64
CA VAL A 94 -9.48 12.20 -15.90
C VAL A 94 -10.47 13.28 -16.31
N THR A 95 -11.58 12.92 -16.96
CA THR A 95 -12.65 13.87 -17.29
C THR A 95 -13.36 14.36 -16.04
N ASP A 96 -13.67 13.45 -15.11
CA ASP A 96 -14.28 13.77 -13.81
C ASP A 96 -13.37 14.66 -12.95
N GLU A 97 -12.07 14.34 -12.89
CA GLU A 97 -11.12 15.08 -12.07
C GLU A 97 -10.73 16.42 -12.72
N PHE A 98 -10.39 16.41 -14.01
CA PHE A 98 -9.73 17.52 -14.71
C PHE A 98 -10.62 18.29 -15.70
N GLY A 99 -11.90 17.94 -15.82
CA GLY A 99 -12.88 18.62 -16.67
C GLY A 99 -12.92 18.09 -18.10
N ALA A 100 -13.66 18.75 -18.99
CA ALA A 100 -13.83 18.26 -20.35
C ALA A 100 -12.51 18.24 -21.17
N PHE A 101 -12.42 17.29 -22.10
CA PHE A 101 -11.40 17.30 -23.15
C PHE A 101 -11.64 18.48 -24.10
N GLU A 102 -10.62 19.31 -24.32
CA GLU A 102 -10.69 20.48 -25.20
C GLU A 102 -10.16 20.16 -26.61
N LYS A 103 -8.92 19.68 -26.68
CA LYS A 103 -8.25 19.34 -27.95
C LYS A 103 -6.96 18.54 -27.74
N VAL A 104 -6.52 17.89 -28.80
CA VAL A 104 -5.13 17.43 -28.93
C VAL A 104 -4.20 18.66 -29.00
N LYS A 105 -3.10 18.66 -28.25
CA LYS A 105 -2.16 19.78 -28.24
C LYS A 105 -1.31 19.76 -29.51
N ASP A 106 -1.21 20.92 -30.16
CA ASP A 106 -0.43 21.09 -31.38
C ASP A 106 1.05 20.70 -31.15
N ASN A 107 1.64 19.99 -32.11
CA ASN A 107 3.05 19.54 -32.11
C ASN A 107 3.46 18.79 -30.84
N SER A 108 2.54 18.00 -30.25
CA SER A 108 2.82 17.19 -29.05
C SER A 108 3.06 15.71 -29.30
N PHE A 109 2.95 15.28 -30.56
CA PHE A 109 3.15 13.89 -30.93
C PHE A 109 4.63 13.51 -30.85
N GLU A 110 4.93 12.44 -30.11
CA GLU A 110 6.28 11.89 -29.97
C GLU A 110 6.25 10.40 -30.28
N VAL A 111 7.35 9.89 -30.86
CA VAL A 111 7.52 8.47 -31.16
C VAL A 111 8.83 8.01 -30.54
N THR A 112 8.73 7.04 -29.63
CA THR A 112 9.87 6.45 -28.95
C THR A 112 9.98 4.97 -29.30
N LYS A 113 11.10 4.55 -29.91
CA LYS A 113 11.38 3.15 -30.19
C LYS A 113 12.49 2.63 -29.28
N SER A 114 12.19 1.60 -28.48
CA SER A 114 13.14 0.97 -27.57
C SER A 114 13.05 -0.55 -27.66
N GLY A 115 14.09 -1.19 -28.20
CA GLY A 115 14.14 -2.64 -28.36
C GLY A 115 13.00 -3.17 -29.24
N LYS A 116 12.09 -3.93 -28.63
CA LYS A 116 10.90 -4.52 -29.28
C LYS A 116 9.64 -3.69 -29.08
N THR A 117 9.75 -2.52 -28.47
CA THR A 117 8.60 -1.69 -28.11
C THR A 117 8.67 -0.38 -28.91
N LEU A 118 7.53 0.00 -29.47
CA LEU A 118 7.30 1.32 -30.02
C LEU A 118 6.24 1.99 -29.17
N THR A 119 6.47 3.23 -28.81
CA THR A 119 5.55 4.03 -28.01
C THR A 119 5.25 5.31 -28.77
N THR A 120 3.97 5.64 -28.86
CA THR A 120 3.53 6.95 -29.33
C THR A 120 2.89 7.69 -28.18
N ASP A 121 3.22 8.97 -28.05
CA ASP A 121 2.74 9.83 -26.97
C ASP A 121 2.11 11.07 -27.60
N VAL A 122 0.95 11.48 -27.09
CA VAL A 122 0.32 12.74 -27.48
C VAL A 122 -0.22 13.45 -26.26
N THR A 123 0.00 14.76 -26.18
CA THR A 123 -0.53 15.56 -25.07
C THR A 123 -1.95 16.02 -25.41
N LEU A 124 -2.89 15.65 -24.56
CA LEU A 124 -4.28 16.10 -24.60
C LEU A 124 -4.48 17.27 -23.64
N LYS A 125 -5.20 18.29 -24.08
CA LYS A 125 -5.56 19.43 -23.25
C LYS A 125 -6.96 19.21 -22.67
N PHE A 126 -7.05 19.10 -21.34
CA PHE A 126 -8.30 19.13 -20.58
C PHE A 126 -8.39 20.46 -19.82
N GLU A 127 -9.58 20.83 -19.36
CA GLU A 127 -9.86 22.15 -18.74
C GLU A 127 -8.87 22.54 -17.62
N LYS A 128 -8.53 21.60 -16.73
CA LYS A 128 -7.72 21.88 -15.53
C LYS A 128 -6.28 21.40 -15.64
N LYS A 129 -6.00 20.36 -16.43
CA LYS A 129 -4.69 19.71 -16.49
C LYS A 129 -4.49 19.04 -17.85
N ASN A 130 -3.24 19.01 -18.35
CA ASN A 130 -2.93 18.23 -19.53
C ASN A 130 -2.83 16.75 -19.18
N VAL A 131 -3.24 15.90 -20.10
CA VAL A 131 -3.24 14.45 -19.98
C VAL A 131 -2.31 13.91 -21.07
N ASP A 132 -1.49 12.94 -20.71
CA ASP A 132 -0.67 12.15 -21.61
C ASP A 132 -1.49 10.97 -22.10
N PHE A 133 -1.60 10.83 -23.41
CA PHE A 133 -2.23 9.68 -24.05
C PHE A 133 -1.15 8.92 -24.79
N GLN A 134 -0.89 7.70 -24.33
CA GLN A 134 0.22 6.90 -24.82
C GLN A 134 -0.29 5.56 -25.35
N VAL A 135 0.21 5.17 -26.52
CA VAL A 135 -0.06 3.86 -27.13
C VAL A 135 1.25 3.09 -27.23
N VAL A 136 1.23 1.84 -26.76
CA VAL A 136 2.39 0.95 -26.75
C VAL A 136 2.16 -0.20 -27.71
N TYR A 137 3.07 -0.38 -28.64
CA TYR A 137 3.04 -1.40 -29.68
C TYR A 137 4.18 -2.40 -29.50
N ASP A 138 3.93 -3.66 -29.87
CA ASP A 138 5.02 -4.55 -30.26
C ASP A 138 5.57 -4.08 -31.61
N TYR A 139 6.86 -3.75 -31.67
CA TYR A 139 7.47 -3.14 -32.85
C TYR A 139 7.45 -4.05 -34.09
N TYR A 140 7.43 -5.36 -33.93
CA TYR A 140 7.51 -6.29 -35.07
C TYR A 140 6.14 -6.64 -35.63
N SER A 141 5.13 -6.83 -34.77
CA SER A 141 3.77 -7.10 -35.24
C SER A 141 2.95 -5.83 -35.46
N MET A 142 3.36 -4.70 -34.86
CA MET A 142 2.58 -3.46 -34.77
C MET A 142 1.24 -3.64 -34.03
N ASP A 143 1.09 -4.70 -33.25
CA ASP A 143 -0.09 -4.89 -32.41
C ASP A 143 -0.04 -3.94 -31.21
N ILE A 144 -1.18 -3.32 -30.89
CA ILE A 144 -1.35 -2.53 -29.67
C ILE A 144 -1.30 -3.48 -28.46
N THR A 145 -0.32 -3.25 -27.60
CA THR A 145 -0.10 -3.99 -26.34
C THR A 145 -0.57 -3.22 -25.11
N GLY A 146 -0.77 -1.91 -25.22
CA GLY A 146 -1.29 -1.08 -24.14
C GLY A 146 -1.69 0.31 -24.61
N ILE A 147 -2.66 0.89 -23.91
CA ILE A 147 -3.06 2.30 -24.05
C ILE A 147 -3.15 2.87 -22.64
N THR A 148 -2.50 4.00 -22.40
CA THR A 148 -2.50 4.67 -21.10
C THR A 148 -3.01 6.10 -21.24
N VAL A 149 -3.79 6.53 -20.25
CA VAL A 149 -4.37 7.88 -20.16
C VAL A 149 -4.04 8.40 -18.77
N GLU A 150 -3.03 9.26 -18.67
CA GLU A 150 -2.49 9.70 -17.38
C GLU A 150 -2.34 11.23 -17.29
N PRO A 151 -2.69 11.86 -16.16
CA PRO A 151 -2.47 13.29 -16.00
C PRO A 151 -0.98 13.65 -15.93
N ILE A 152 -0.59 14.70 -16.67
CA ILE A 152 0.77 15.22 -16.65
C ILE A 152 0.97 16.07 -15.39
N TYR A 153 1.78 15.54 -14.48
CA TYR A 153 2.24 16.27 -13.30
C TYR A 153 3.61 16.91 -13.54
N SER A 154 3.72 18.17 -13.14
CA SER A 154 5.01 18.86 -13.10
C SER A 154 5.97 18.17 -12.11
N LEU A 155 7.27 18.39 -12.30
CA LEU A 155 8.29 17.89 -11.36
C LEU A 155 8.02 18.38 -9.94
N GLY A 156 7.59 19.63 -9.76
CA GLY A 156 7.24 20.19 -8.46
C GLY A 156 6.07 19.46 -7.78
N GLU A 157 5.01 19.16 -8.54
CA GLU A 157 3.86 18.39 -8.03
C GLU A 157 4.26 16.96 -7.69
N LYS A 158 5.03 16.28 -8.56
CA LYS A 158 5.56 14.93 -8.30
C LYS A 158 6.42 14.91 -7.04
N MET A 159 7.34 15.86 -6.90
CA MET A 159 8.21 16.00 -5.73
C MET A 159 7.42 16.33 -4.46
N SER A 160 6.42 17.21 -4.54
CA SER A 160 5.57 17.54 -3.40
C SER A 160 4.74 16.33 -2.95
N LYS A 161 4.13 15.58 -3.88
CA LYS A 161 3.40 14.34 -3.57
C LYS A 161 4.33 13.29 -2.96
N ALA A 162 5.52 13.10 -3.52
CA ALA A 162 6.52 12.17 -2.99
C ALA A 162 7.02 12.58 -1.59
N ALA A 163 7.26 13.88 -1.36
CA ALA A 163 7.67 14.40 -0.07
C ALA A 163 6.56 14.22 0.97
N LEU A 164 5.30 14.47 0.60
CA LEU A 164 4.15 14.27 1.48
C LEU A 164 4.03 12.81 1.92
N ASN A 165 4.17 11.85 1.00
CA ASN A 165 4.21 10.43 1.35
C ASN A 165 5.39 10.06 2.26
N THR A 166 6.55 10.69 2.05
CA THR A 166 7.73 10.51 2.92
C THR A 166 7.48 11.01 4.34
N VAL A 167 6.86 12.18 4.49
CA VAL A 167 6.54 12.77 5.80
C VAL A 167 5.47 11.95 6.51
N ILE A 168 4.42 11.53 5.79
CA ILE A 168 3.37 10.68 6.37
C ILE A 168 3.95 9.34 6.85
N SER A 169 4.71 8.64 6.01
CA SER A 169 5.27 7.34 6.38
C SER A 169 6.21 7.44 7.58
N MET A 170 7.03 8.49 7.65
CA MET A 170 7.88 8.77 8.82
C MET A 170 7.04 9.08 10.07
N ALA A 171 6.00 9.90 9.95
CA ALA A 171 5.14 10.25 11.08
C ALA A 171 4.40 9.02 11.65
N VAL A 172 3.89 8.14 10.79
CA VAL A 172 3.22 6.90 11.21
C VAL A 172 4.18 5.98 11.96
N VAL A 173 5.41 5.81 11.46
CA VAL A 173 6.43 5.00 12.16
C VAL A 173 6.72 5.58 13.56
N PHE A 174 6.90 6.90 13.67
CA PHE A 174 7.11 7.55 14.97
C PHE A 174 5.91 7.39 15.92
N ALA A 175 4.68 7.54 15.42
CA ALA A 175 3.49 7.38 16.23
C ALA A 175 3.34 5.95 16.78
N VAL A 176 3.62 4.93 15.96
CA VAL A 176 3.59 3.53 16.38
C VAL A 176 4.65 3.24 17.45
N LEU A 177 5.86 3.77 17.30
CA LEU A 177 6.93 3.60 18.30
C LEU A 177 6.57 4.24 19.65
N ILE A 178 5.98 5.43 19.64
CA ILE A 178 5.50 6.10 20.86
C ILE A 178 4.40 5.26 21.52
N LEU A 179 3.46 4.73 20.74
CA LEU A 179 2.37 3.89 21.25
C LEU A 179 2.92 2.62 21.92
N ILE A 180 3.85 1.90 21.29
CA ILE A 180 4.49 0.71 21.86
C ILE A 180 5.25 1.06 23.14
N SER A 181 5.98 2.19 23.15
CA SER A 181 6.68 2.68 24.34
C SER A 181 5.72 2.94 25.51
N LEU A 182 4.55 3.54 25.25
CA LEU A 182 3.53 3.78 26.27
C LEU A 182 2.92 2.47 26.77
N LEU A 183 2.64 1.49 25.91
CA LEU A 183 2.11 0.19 26.34
C LEU A 183 3.08 -0.54 27.28
N ILE A 184 4.37 -0.59 26.95
CA ILE A 184 5.40 -1.18 27.82
C ILE A 184 5.50 -0.40 29.14
N SER A 185 5.42 0.93 29.09
CA SER A 185 5.39 1.77 30.29
C SER A 185 4.17 1.46 31.18
N CYS A 186 2.99 1.26 30.59
CA CYS A 186 1.78 0.85 31.31
C CYS A 186 1.91 -0.54 31.94
N PHE A 187 2.58 -1.49 31.27
CA PHE A 187 2.89 -2.80 31.88
C PHE A 187 3.77 -2.67 33.14
N LYS A 188 4.62 -1.64 33.19
CA LYS A 188 5.44 -1.31 34.36
C LYS A 188 4.64 -0.75 35.55
N ILE A 189 3.39 -0.30 35.34
CA ILE A 189 2.51 0.27 36.39
C ILE A 189 1.76 -0.82 37.15
N PHE A 190 1.48 -1.98 36.55
CA PHE A 190 0.81 -3.11 37.23
C PHE A 190 1.51 -3.59 38.51
N PRO A 191 2.84 -3.84 38.55
CA PRO A 191 3.51 -4.23 39.80
C PRO A 191 3.49 -3.14 40.88
N TYR A 192 3.36 -1.86 40.49
CA TYR A 192 3.21 -0.76 41.45
C TYR A 192 1.79 -0.72 42.05
N LEU A 193 0.77 -1.02 41.26
CA LEU A 193 -0.62 -1.11 41.72
C LEU A 193 -0.86 -2.34 42.61
N GLU A 194 -0.23 -3.48 42.31
CA GLU A 194 -0.25 -4.66 43.20
C GLU A 194 0.45 -4.39 44.52
N LYS A 195 1.66 -3.82 44.51
CA LYS A 195 2.36 -3.43 45.75
C LYS A 195 1.59 -2.40 46.57
N LYS A 196 0.88 -1.46 45.92
CA LYS A 196 0.06 -0.45 46.61
C LYS A 196 -1.24 -1.04 47.18
N LYS A 197 -1.84 -2.05 46.53
CA LYS A 197 -2.96 -2.84 47.09
C LYS A 197 -2.50 -3.73 48.26
N ALA A 198 -1.35 -4.41 48.13
CA ALA A 198 -0.76 -5.23 49.18
C ALA A 198 -0.33 -4.38 50.40
N ALA A 199 0.26 -3.20 50.18
CA ALA A 199 0.60 -2.26 51.26
C ALA A 199 -0.65 -1.70 51.97
N LYS A 200 -1.73 -1.41 51.24
CA LYS A 200 -3.02 -1.04 51.85
C LYS A 200 -3.63 -2.18 52.67
N ALA A 201 -3.45 -3.44 52.27
CA ALA A 201 -3.86 -4.60 53.05
C ALA A 201 -3.00 -4.79 54.31
N ALA A 202 -1.68 -4.56 54.24
CA ALA A 202 -0.77 -4.66 55.40
C ALA A 202 -0.99 -3.54 56.43
N THR A 203 -1.40 -2.34 56.00
CA THR A 203 -1.70 -1.23 56.93
C THR A 203 -3.04 -1.42 57.66
N ALA A 204 -3.93 -2.27 57.16
CA ALA A 204 -5.19 -2.63 57.84
C ALA A 204 -5.00 -3.69 58.94
N VAL A 205 -3.87 -4.42 58.96
CA VAL A 205 -3.59 -5.46 59.97
C VAL A 205 -2.86 -4.90 61.20
N ALA A 206 -2.20 -3.74 61.09
CA ALA A 206 -1.50 -3.10 62.22
C ALA A 206 -2.42 -2.28 63.16
N GLY A 207 -3.73 -2.21 62.88
CA GLY A 207 -4.70 -1.41 63.65
C GLY A 207 -5.49 -2.17 64.71
N ASN A 208 -5.26 -3.46 64.92
CA ASN A 208 -6.07 -4.25 65.85
C ASN A 208 -5.23 -5.17 66.73
N ALA A 209 -4.40 -4.56 67.56
CA ALA A 209 -3.87 -5.20 68.76
C ALA A 209 -4.47 -4.49 69.97
N GLN A 210 -5.65 -4.92 70.40
CA GLN A 210 -6.00 -4.95 71.82
C GLN A 210 -7.22 -5.84 72.09
N GLU A 211 -6.99 -6.83 72.96
CA GLU A 211 -7.94 -7.46 73.87
C GLU A 211 -9.04 -8.37 73.26
N GLN A 212 -8.91 -9.69 73.43
CA GLN A 212 -9.44 -10.38 74.62
C GLN A 212 -9.38 -11.91 74.46
N THR A 213 -8.81 -12.54 75.48
CA THR A 213 -8.75 -13.95 75.89
C THR A 213 -9.93 -14.83 75.45
N THR A 214 -9.69 -16.06 74.95
CA THR A 214 -10.11 -17.34 75.57
C THR A 214 -9.46 -18.54 74.86
N GLU A 215 -9.11 -19.55 75.64
CA GLU A 215 -8.49 -20.84 75.31
C GLU A 215 -9.20 -21.62 74.20
N THR A 216 -8.45 -22.35 73.36
CA THR A 216 -8.48 -23.83 73.30
C THR A 216 -7.53 -24.39 72.24
N VAL A 217 -6.63 -25.25 72.74
CA VAL A 217 -6.03 -26.46 72.13
C VAL A 217 -5.48 -26.38 70.69
N THR A 218 -4.15 -26.37 70.66
CA THR A 218 -3.24 -26.81 69.60
C THR A 218 -3.71 -28.03 68.79
N VAL A 219 -3.74 -27.87 67.47
CA VAL A 219 -3.15 -28.83 66.52
C VAL A 219 -2.32 -28.02 65.53
N ASP A 220 -1.00 -28.23 65.59
CA ASP A 220 -0.06 -27.83 64.54
C ASP A 220 -0.47 -28.53 63.23
N GLU A 221 -0.81 -27.74 62.21
CA GLU A 221 -0.75 -28.18 60.83
C GLU A 221 0.05 -27.12 60.07
N PRO A 222 1.20 -27.46 59.45
CA PRO A 222 1.98 -26.47 58.73
C PRO A 222 1.11 -25.93 57.60
N GLN A 223 0.79 -24.64 57.67
CA GLN A 223 0.23 -23.93 56.54
C GLN A 223 1.23 -24.08 55.39
N VAL A 224 0.91 -24.94 54.43
CA VAL A 224 1.52 -24.93 53.09
C VAL A 224 0.96 -23.70 52.37
N ALA A 225 1.28 -22.52 52.89
CA ALA A 225 0.83 -21.25 52.33
C ALA A 225 1.56 -20.92 51.00
N ASP A 226 2.65 -21.63 50.70
CA ASP A 226 3.56 -21.28 49.61
C ASP A 226 3.37 -22.10 48.32
N ASP A 227 2.60 -23.19 48.34
CA ASP A 227 2.42 -24.08 47.18
C ASP A 227 0.99 -24.06 46.60
N THR A 228 0.25 -22.94 46.76
CA THR A 228 -1.11 -22.82 46.22
C THR A 228 -1.18 -23.05 44.69
N GLU A 229 -0.18 -22.60 43.94
CA GLU A 229 -0.05 -22.89 42.51
C GLU A 229 0.17 -24.37 42.23
N LEU A 230 1.02 -25.04 43.02
CA LEU A 230 1.31 -26.46 42.86
C LEU A 230 0.08 -27.31 43.20
N VAL A 231 -0.66 -26.93 44.25
CA VAL A 231 -1.93 -27.55 44.65
C VAL A 231 -2.97 -27.42 43.54
N ALA A 232 -3.09 -26.23 42.91
CA ALA A 232 -4.02 -26.00 41.81
C ALA A 232 -3.69 -26.87 40.59
N VAL A 233 -2.41 -26.99 40.22
CA VAL A 233 -1.98 -27.84 39.09
C VAL A 233 -2.23 -29.32 39.38
N ILE A 234 -1.95 -29.79 40.59
CA ILE A 234 -2.19 -31.18 40.98
C ILE A 234 -3.69 -31.49 40.96
N ALA A 235 -4.53 -30.62 41.54
CA ALA A 235 -5.98 -30.80 41.54
C ALA A 235 -6.57 -30.80 40.11
N ALA A 236 -6.09 -29.90 39.25
CA ALA A 236 -6.50 -29.84 37.85
C ALA A 236 -6.08 -31.09 37.05
N ALA A 237 -4.86 -31.59 37.26
CA ALA A 237 -4.38 -32.79 36.59
C ALA A 237 -5.19 -34.04 37.00
N ILE A 238 -5.53 -34.17 38.28
CA ILE A 238 -6.35 -35.29 38.76
C ILE A 238 -7.77 -35.20 38.18
N ALA A 239 -8.41 -34.04 38.29
CA ALA A 239 -9.73 -33.76 37.73
C ALA A 239 -9.82 -34.09 36.24
N ALA A 240 -8.80 -33.72 35.46
CA ALA A 240 -8.72 -34.04 34.03
C ALA A 240 -8.59 -35.55 33.77
N SER A 241 -7.85 -36.29 34.61
CA SER A 241 -7.67 -37.74 34.46
C SER A 241 -8.89 -38.57 34.90
N THR A 242 -9.65 -38.09 35.88
CA THR A 242 -10.82 -38.79 36.43
C THR A 242 -12.14 -38.29 35.87
N GLY A 243 -12.12 -37.19 35.11
CA GLY A 243 -13.32 -36.55 34.55
C GLY A 243 -14.21 -35.88 35.60
N THR A 244 -13.65 -35.50 36.76
CA THR A 244 -14.38 -34.92 37.90
C THR A 244 -14.02 -33.46 38.13
N SER A 245 -14.74 -32.75 39.01
CA SER A 245 -14.45 -31.34 39.32
C SER A 245 -13.23 -31.19 40.24
N THR A 246 -12.53 -30.07 40.14
CA THR A 246 -11.37 -29.73 41.00
C THR A 246 -11.77 -29.37 42.44
N SER A 247 -13.05 -29.06 42.66
CA SER A 247 -13.62 -28.69 43.98
C SER A 247 -13.65 -29.84 44.98
N ASP A 248 -13.53 -31.07 44.51
CA ASP A 248 -13.76 -32.26 45.33
C ASP A 248 -12.45 -32.78 45.98
N PHE A 249 -11.32 -32.13 45.69
CA PHE A 249 -9.99 -32.54 46.15
C PHE A 249 -9.37 -31.50 47.08
N VAL A 250 -8.80 -31.98 48.20
CA VAL A 250 -8.04 -31.16 49.16
C VAL A 250 -6.67 -31.78 49.37
N VAL A 251 -5.61 -31.04 49.02
CA VAL A 251 -4.22 -31.48 49.22
C VAL A 251 -3.81 -31.18 50.66
N ARG A 252 -3.53 -32.24 51.43
CA ARG A 252 -3.18 -32.12 52.86
C ARG A 252 -1.68 -31.98 53.12
N SER A 253 -0.83 -32.54 52.26
CA SER A 253 0.63 -32.40 52.38
C SER A 253 1.32 -32.66 51.04
N ILE A 254 2.51 -32.07 50.87
CA ILE A 254 3.38 -32.26 49.70
C ILE A 254 4.77 -32.60 50.21
N ASN A 255 5.25 -33.81 49.92
CA ASN A 255 6.61 -34.23 50.25
C ASN A 255 7.49 -34.19 49.00
N ARG A 256 8.50 -33.32 49.00
CA ARG A 256 9.52 -33.26 47.97
C ARG A 256 10.69 -34.17 48.39
N ARG A 257 11.18 -35.01 47.49
CA ARG A 257 12.41 -35.79 47.69
C ARG A 257 13.59 -35.11 47.03
#